data_AF-A0A6G3S0Q5-F1
#
_entry.id   AF-A0A6G3S0Q5-F1
#
_cell.length_a   1.000
_cell.length_b   1.000
_cell.length_c   1.000
_cell.angle_alpha   90.00
_cell.angle_beta   90.00
_cell.angle_gamma   90.00
#
_symmetry.space_group_name_H-M   'P 1'
#
loop_
_entity.id
_entity.type
_entity.pdbx_description
1 polymer ?
#
loop_
_entity_poly.entity_id
_entity_poly.type
_entity_poly.pdbx_seq_one_letter_code
_entity_poly.pdbx_strand_id
1 'polypeptide(L)'
;MPAAVRSAWRDVPSLQVKQFAGLAMDEAPRLAQDILDEIRREFPHLPLLLDPSGEPLALVGIRRAIEGFVRRLTDVSDDTAPQEQPPVVFQEFGRGQSLHGRSLDALQAMYRLGVKLAWRRLADLGQRLRIPPPAMYELAESGYEYLDGLVDQSVRGYAEAAARQAGERLRQQRRLMDLLLEEGAGRAAAPPDPVKALTERAAGIGWPVPERVSVGVLLRPARDAV
;
A
#
# COMPACT_ATOMS: atom_id res chain seq x y z
N MET A 1 5.72 -24.34 28.16
CA MET A 1 5.35 -22.92 28.19
C MET A 1 6.63 -22.12 28.08
N PRO A 2 6.85 -21.34 27.01
CA PRO A 2 8.00 -20.45 27.00
C PRO A 2 7.78 -19.39 28.08
N ALA A 3 8.78 -19.19 28.95
CA ALA A 3 8.75 -18.12 29.93
C ALA A 3 8.58 -16.79 29.18
N ALA A 4 7.63 -15.96 29.60
CA ALA A 4 7.48 -14.62 29.07
C ALA A 4 8.82 -13.89 29.28
N VAL A 5 9.56 -13.68 28.19
CA VAL A 5 10.83 -12.96 28.22
C VAL A 5 10.50 -11.57 28.74
N ARG A 6 11.08 -11.20 29.90
CA ARG A 6 10.93 -9.83 30.40
C ARG A 6 11.53 -8.91 29.35
N SER A 7 10.75 -7.93 28.91
CA SER A 7 11.21 -6.89 28.01
C SER A 7 12.43 -6.19 28.60
N ALA A 8 13.53 -6.11 27.83
CA ALA A 8 14.75 -5.40 28.21
C ALA A 8 14.49 -3.89 28.38
N TRP A 9 13.40 -3.37 27.82
CA TRP A 9 12.94 -1.99 28.05
C TRP A 9 12.49 -1.73 29.50
N ARG A 10 12.11 -2.77 30.26
CA ARG A 10 11.78 -2.63 31.69
C ARG A 10 13.01 -2.36 32.56
N ASP A 11 14.20 -2.74 32.09
CA ASP A 11 15.47 -2.49 32.78
C ASP A 11 16.06 -1.10 32.46
N VAL A 12 15.45 -0.38 31.51
CA VAL A 12 15.84 0.99 31.17
C VAL A 12 15.17 1.98 32.13
N PRO A 13 15.92 2.92 32.74
CA PRO A 13 15.34 3.97 33.57
C PRO A 13 14.20 4.71 32.86
N SER A 14 13.05 4.85 33.53
CA SER A 14 11.84 5.44 32.93
C SER A 14 12.06 6.86 32.38
N LEU A 15 12.94 7.65 32.99
CA LEU A 15 13.34 8.95 32.47
C LEU A 15 14.06 8.85 31.12
N GLN A 16 14.95 7.86 30.93
CA GLN A 16 15.64 7.63 29.67
C GLN A 16 14.68 7.17 28.58
N VAL A 17 13.71 6.30 28.92
CA VAL A 17 12.65 5.88 27.99
C VAL A 17 11.84 7.09 27.51
N LYS A 18 11.42 7.96 28.44
CA LYS A 18 10.67 9.19 28.10
C LYS A 18 11.51 10.16 27.26
N GLN A 19 12.80 10.31 27.56
CA GLN A 19 13.71 11.13 26.77
C GLN A 19 13.90 10.58 25.35
N PHE A 20 14.08 9.26 25.22
CA PHE A 20 14.19 8.60 23.91
C PHE A 20 12.91 8.79 23.09
N ALA A 21 11.75 8.51 23.68
CA ALA A 21 10.47 8.68 23.01
C ALA A 21 10.20 10.14 22.63
N GLY A 22 10.48 11.09 23.52
CA GLY A 22 10.32 12.52 23.25
C GLY A 22 11.18 12.99 22.08
N LEU A 23 12.48 12.66 22.08
CA LEU A 23 13.36 13.01 20.98
C LEU A 23 12.98 12.31 19.67
N ALA A 24 12.55 11.05 19.72
CA ALA A 24 12.09 10.34 18.53
C ALA A 24 10.81 10.96 17.95
N MET A 25 9.89 11.43 18.81
CA MET A 25 8.70 12.17 18.38
C MET A 25 9.06 13.51 17.74
N ASP A 26 9.94 14.28 18.37
CA ASP A 26 10.38 15.59 17.87
C ASP A 26 11.12 15.45 16.52
N GLU A 27 11.89 14.37 16.34
CA GLU A 27 12.59 14.09 15.08
C GLU A 27 11.68 13.49 13.98
N ALA A 28 10.49 12.98 14.32
CA ALA A 28 9.64 12.22 13.39
C ALA A 28 9.27 12.98 12.11
N PRO A 29 8.88 14.27 12.14
CA PRO A 29 8.56 15.02 10.93
C PRO A 29 9.78 15.17 9.99
N ARG A 30 10.94 15.46 10.56
CA ARG A 30 12.19 15.62 9.82
C ARG A 30 12.65 14.28 9.22
N LEU A 31 12.56 13.20 9.99
CA LEU A 31 12.89 11.86 9.53
C LEU A 31 11.95 11.40 8.41
N ALA A 32 10.65 11.71 8.49
CA ALA A 32 9.72 11.39 7.44
C ALA A 32 10.06 12.10 6.12
N GLN A 33 10.49 13.37 6.19
CA GLN A 33 10.97 14.11 5.03
C GLN A 33 12.26 13.51 4.47
N ASP A 34 13.26 13.23 5.31
CA ASP A 34 14.52 12.58 4.92
C ASP A 34 14.25 11.24 4.18
N ILE A 35 13.30 10.44 4.66
CA ILE A 35 12.90 9.18 4.04
C ILE A 35 12.24 9.41 2.68
N LEU A 36 11.29 10.35 2.61
CA LEU A 36 10.60 10.63 1.36
C LEU A 36 11.55 11.13 0.28
N ASP A 37 12.48 12.03 0.63
CA ASP A 37 13.46 12.56 -0.32
C ASP A 37 14.42 11.47 -0.83
N GLU A 38 14.84 10.55 0.06
CA GLU A 38 15.65 9.41 -0.33
C GLU A 38 14.89 8.42 -1.23
N ILE A 39 13.61 8.15 -0.93
CA ILE A 39 12.73 7.38 -1.82
C ILE A 39 12.60 8.07 -3.19
N ARG A 40 12.42 9.39 -3.24
CA ARG A 40 12.32 10.11 -4.52
C ARG A 40 13.61 10.08 -5.31
N ARG A 41 14.76 10.04 -4.63
CA ARG A 41 16.06 9.91 -5.28
C ARG A 41 16.23 8.54 -5.93
N GLU A 42 15.83 7.48 -5.23
CA GLU A 42 15.93 6.09 -5.74
C GLU A 42 14.82 5.78 -6.76
N PHE A 43 13.67 6.46 -6.67
CA PHE A 43 12.51 6.32 -7.55
C PHE A 43 12.07 7.69 -8.14
N PRO A 44 12.81 8.28 -9.09
CA PRO A 44 12.54 9.64 -9.60
C PRO A 44 11.18 9.81 -10.28
N HIS A 45 10.63 8.72 -10.83
CA HIS A 45 9.33 8.71 -11.50
C HIS A 45 8.18 8.34 -10.57
N LEU A 46 8.34 8.49 -9.25
CA LEU A 46 7.29 8.25 -8.28
C LEU A 46 6.29 9.42 -8.26
N PRO A 47 5.10 9.36 -8.92
CA PRO A 47 4.03 10.31 -8.61
C PRO A 47 3.70 10.31 -7.11
N LEU A 48 3.59 11.52 -6.58
CA LEU A 48 3.14 11.79 -5.23
C LEU A 48 1.68 12.23 -5.30
N LEU A 49 0.81 11.44 -4.67
CA LEU A 49 -0.54 11.88 -4.39
C LEU A 49 -0.50 12.87 -3.24
N LEU A 50 -1.23 13.97 -3.39
CA LEU A 50 -1.38 14.98 -2.36
C LEU A 50 -2.68 14.76 -1.59
N ASP A 51 -2.66 15.07 -0.31
CA ASP A 51 -3.86 15.17 0.51
C ASP A 51 -4.60 16.50 0.23
N PRO A 52 -5.79 16.74 0.83
CA PRO A 52 -6.53 17.99 0.64
C PRO A 52 -5.77 19.26 1.07
N SER A 53 -4.74 19.13 1.92
CA SER A 53 -3.90 20.24 2.35
C SER A 53 -2.73 20.52 1.40
N GLY A 54 -2.50 19.65 0.42
CA GLY A 54 -1.37 19.71 -0.51
C GLY A 54 -0.13 18.97 -0.03
N GLU A 55 -0.18 18.26 1.10
CA GLU A 55 0.93 17.46 1.61
C GLU A 55 1.00 16.10 0.88
N PRO A 56 2.18 15.59 0.49
CA PRO A 56 2.28 14.25 -0.06
C PRO A 56 1.74 13.21 0.92
N LEU A 57 0.76 12.39 0.49
CA LEU A 57 0.19 11.32 1.32
C LEU A 57 1.26 10.34 1.83
N ALA A 58 2.32 10.13 1.03
CA ALA A 58 3.47 9.32 1.46
C ALA A 58 4.19 9.94 2.67
N LEU A 59 4.37 11.26 2.70
CA LEU A 59 4.98 11.97 3.83
C LEU A 59 4.14 11.80 5.09
N VAL A 60 2.83 12.02 4.98
CA VAL A 60 1.87 11.83 6.08
C VAL A 60 1.91 10.39 6.60
N GLY A 61 1.93 9.41 5.70
CA GLY A 61 2.00 7.99 6.04
C GLY A 61 3.28 7.63 6.77
N ILE A 62 4.45 8.06 6.27
CA ILE A 62 5.75 7.80 6.90
C ILE A 62 5.80 8.44 8.30
N ARG A 63 5.38 9.71 8.44
CA ARG A 63 5.32 10.40 9.73
C ARG A 63 4.47 9.64 10.73
N ARG A 64 3.23 9.28 10.34
CA ARG A 64 2.31 8.52 11.21
C ARG A 64 2.84 7.13 11.58
N ALA A 65 3.58 6.47 10.69
CA ALA A 65 4.23 5.20 11.01
C ALA A 65 5.23 5.37 12.16
N ILE A 66 6.12 6.36 12.05
CA ILE A 66 7.16 6.64 13.04
C ILE A 66 6.53 7.01 14.37
N GLU A 67 5.60 7.97 14.38
CA GLU A 67 4.90 8.42 15.59
C GLU A 67 4.11 7.28 16.25
N GLY A 68 3.43 6.44 15.47
CA GLY A 68 2.71 5.28 15.96
C GLY A 68 3.62 4.23 16.59
N PHE A 69 4.80 4.01 16.01
CA PHE A 69 5.82 3.12 16.58
C PHE A 69 6.36 3.65 17.91
N VAL A 70 6.68 4.94 17.98
CA VAL A 70 7.20 5.56 19.20
C VAL A 70 6.16 5.57 20.33
N ARG A 71 4.87 5.79 20.02
CA ARG A 71 3.79 5.66 21.03
C ARG A 71 3.70 4.26 21.61
N ARG A 72 3.77 3.22 20.77
CA ARG A 72 3.76 1.85 21.28
C ARG A 72 4.92 1.57 22.22
N LEU A 73 6.11 2.13 21.96
CA LEU A 73 7.26 1.98 22.86
C LEU A 73 6.98 2.53 24.28
N THR A 74 6.27 3.66 24.38
CA THR A 74 5.87 4.21 25.69
C THR A 74 4.78 3.38 26.36
N ASP A 75 3.92 2.74 25.56
CA ASP A 75 2.81 1.91 26.03
C ASP A 75 3.24 0.49 26.45
N VAL A 76 4.41 -0.03 25.99
CA VAL A 76 4.96 -1.33 26.45
C VAL A 76 5.20 -1.37 27.97
N SER A 77 5.25 -0.21 28.62
CA SER A 77 5.29 -0.13 30.09
C SER A 77 3.95 -0.48 30.76
N ASP A 78 2.85 -0.52 30.02
CA ASP A 78 1.49 -0.90 30.43
C ASP A 78 1.00 -2.11 29.60
N ASP A 79 1.07 -3.31 30.18
CA ASP A 79 0.67 -4.61 29.59
C ASP A 79 -0.83 -4.72 29.21
N THR A 80 -1.59 -3.62 29.32
CA THR A 80 -3.06 -3.57 29.17
C THR A 80 -3.53 -2.70 28.01
N ALA A 81 -2.63 -1.99 27.32
CA ALA A 81 -3.01 -1.13 26.20
C ALA A 81 -3.40 -1.97 24.96
N PRO A 82 -4.58 -1.78 24.36
CA PRO A 82 -4.95 -2.44 23.11
C PRO A 82 -3.94 -2.09 22.01
N GLN A 83 -3.45 -3.10 21.27
CA GLN A 83 -2.64 -2.87 20.08
C GLN A 83 -3.46 -2.05 19.07
N GLU A 84 -3.11 -0.77 18.90
CA GLU A 84 -3.73 0.08 17.88
C GLU A 84 -3.54 -0.57 16.51
N GLN A 85 -4.65 -0.80 15.80
CA GLN A 85 -4.61 -1.34 14.45
C GLN A 85 -3.80 -0.40 13.54
N PRO A 86 -3.00 -0.93 12.59
CA PRO A 86 -2.25 -0.10 11.67
C PRO A 86 -3.21 0.85 10.94
N PRO A 87 -2.90 2.15 10.81
CA PRO A 87 -3.87 3.13 10.35
C PRO A 87 -4.38 2.84 8.93
N VAL A 88 -5.67 3.10 8.66
CA VAL A 88 -6.34 2.93 7.34
C VAL A 88 -5.57 3.60 6.19
N VAL A 89 -4.79 4.64 6.51
CA VAL A 89 -3.91 5.34 5.57
C VAL A 89 -2.97 4.39 4.79
N PHE A 90 -2.58 3.24 5.36
CA PHE A 90 -1.73 2.27 4.68
C PHE A 90 -2.49 1.48 3.61
N GLN A 91 -3.77 1.18 3.83
CA GLN A 91 -4.63 0.59 2.80
C GLN A 91 -4.82 1.58 1.64
N GLU A 92 -5.09 2.85 1.95
CA GLU A 92 -5.23 3.91 0.95
C GLU A 92 -3.93 4.12 0.17
N PHE A 93 -2.79 4.08 0.84
CA PHE A 93 -1.47 4.14 0.22
C PHE A 93 -1.28 3.01 -0.79
N GLY A 94 -1.55 1.76 -0.39
CA GLY A 94 -1.48 0.59 -1.26
C GLY A 94 -2.42 0.67 -2.46
N ARG A 95 -3.67 1.11 -2.24
CA ARG A 95 -4.65 1.38 -3.29
C ARG A 95 -4.13 2.40 -4.29
N GLY A 96 -3.49 3.47 -3.81
CA GLY A 96 -2.84 4.47 -4.64
C GLY A 96 -1.75 3.90 -5.54
N GLN A 97 -0.94 2.95 -5.05
CA GLN A 97 0.13 2.34 -5.86
C GLN A 97 -0.43 1.52 -7.04
N SER A 98 -1.48 0.73 -6.82
CA SER A 98 -2.14 -0.05 -7.87
C SER A 98 -2.74 0.85 -8.96
N LEU A 99 -3.37 1.97 -8.57
CA LEU A 99 -3.93 2.92 -9.54
C LEU A 99 -2.90 3.49 -10.51
N HIS A 100 -1.63 3.59 -10.08
CA HIS A 100 -0.52 4.09 -10.90
C HIS A 100 0.27 2.96 -11.60
N GLY A 101 -0.24 1.71 -11.58
CA GLY A 101 0.35 0.58 -12.29
C GLY A 101 1.71 0.12 -11.75
N ARG A 102 2.02 0.43 -10.48
CA ARG A 102 3.33 0.07 -9.90
C ARG A 102 3.37 -1.39 -9.48
N SER A 103 4.55 -1.99 -9.55
CA SER A 103 4.78 -3.36 -9.06
C SER A 103 4.81 -3.40 -7.53
N LEU A 104 4.43 -4.55 -6.99
CA LEU A 104 4.60 -4.85 -5.57
C LEU A 104 6.08 -4.81 -5.15
N ASP A 105 6.99 -5.14 -6.06
CA ASP A 105 8.44 -5.10 -5.80
C ASP A 105 8.94 -3.68 -5.50
N ALA A 106 8.45 -2.68 -6.24
CA ALA A 106 8.78 -1.28 -5.98
C ALA A 106 8.26 -0.84 -4.61
N LEU A 107 7.06 -1.28 -4.24
CA LEU A 107 6.48 -1.02 -2.92
C LEU A 107 7.35 -1.61 -1.80
N GLN A 108 7.77 -2.88 -1.94
CA GLN A 108 8.65 -3.54 -0.97
C GLN A 108 10.03 -2.86 -0.87
N ALA A 109 10.60 -2.41 -1.98
CA ALA A 109 11.87 -1.70 -1.98
C ALA A 109 11.80 -0.37 -1.21
N MET A 110 10.72 0.41 -1.41
CA MET A 110 10.48 1.64 -0.65
C MET A 110 10.36 1.39 0.85
N TYR A 111 9.68 0.32 1.27
CA TYR A 111 9.60 -0.05 2.69
C TYR A 111 10.97 -0.39 3.28
N ARG A 112 11.77 -1.22 2.58
CA ARG A 112 13.13 -1.58 3.03
C ARG A 112 14.01 -0.33 3.21
N LEU A 113 13.91 0.62 2.30
CA LEU A 113 14.65 1.88 2.39
C LEU A 113 14.19 2.72 3.58
N GLY A 114 12.87 2.90 3.76
CA GLY A 114 12.32 3.66 4.89
C GLY A 114 12.72 3.08 6.23
N VAL A 115 12.67 1.76 6.38
CA VAL A 115 13.05 1.04 7.61
C VAL A 115 14.52 1.22 7.90
N LYS A 116 15.40 1.05 6.91
CA LYS A 116 16.83 1.24 7.06
C LYS A 116 17.17 2.64 7.58
N LEU A 117 16.52 3.66 7.03
CA LEU A 117 16.74 5.05 7.42
C LEU A 117 16.18 5.35 8.81
N ALA A 118 14.98 4.87 9.12
CA ALA A 118 14.36 5.01 10.43
C ALA A 118 15.20 4.32 11.52
N TRP A 119 15.61 3.07 11.28
CA TRP A 119 16.48 2.31 12.17
C TRP A 119 17.80 3.05 12.43
N ARG A 120 18.45 3.55 11.38
CA ARG A 120 19.71 4.30 11.53
C ARG A 120 19.55 5.51 12.45
N ARG A 121 18.41 6.22 12.39
CA ARG A 121 18.15 7.37 13.27
C ARG A 121 17.81 6.96 14.70
N LEU A 122 16.95 5.96 14.88
CA LEU A 122 16.61 5.46 16.21
C LEU A 122 17.83 4.84 16.92
N ALA A 123 18.69 4.14 16.18
CA ALA A 123 19.95 3.61 16.70
C ALA A 123 20.90 4.73 17.16
N ASP A 124 21.03 5.80 16.37
CA ASP A 124 21.84 6.97 16.72
C ASP A 124 21.29 7.68 17.98
N LEU A 125 19.97 7.85 18.09
CA LEU A 125 19.32 8.35 19.31
C LEU A 125 19.57 7.44 20.52
N GLY A 126 19.43 6.12 20.35
CA GLY A 126 19.67 5.13 21.39
C GLY A 126 21.12 5.17 21.87
N GLN A 127 22.08 5.32 20.97
CA GLN A 127 23.49 5.48 21.30
C GLN A 127 23.77 6.78 22.06
N ARG A 128 23.21 7.91 21.61
CA ARG A 128 23.34 9.22 22.28
C ARG A 128 22.82 9.19 23.72
N LEU A 129 21.71 8.49 23.95
CA LEU A 129 21.10 8.34 25.27
C LEU A 129 21.65 7.16 26.08
N ARG A 130 22.60 6.40 25.53
CA ARG A 130 23.20 5.20 26.14
C ARG A 130 22.15 4.15 26.54
N ILE A 131 21.14 3.96 25.68
CA ILE A 131 20.17 2.87 25.84
C ILE A 131 20.92 1.53 25.74
N PRO A 132 20.70 0.59 26.68
CA PRO A 132 21.35 -0.71 26.66
C PRO A 132 21.11 -1.45 25.33
N PRO A 133 22.13 -2.12 24.75
CA PRO A 133 21.98 -2.87 23.51
C PRO A 133 20.83 -3.89 23.51
N PRO A 134 20.55 -4.66 24.59
CA PRO A 134 19.41 -5.58 24.63
C PRO A 134 18.06 -4.89 24.35
N ALA A 135 17.83 -3.70 24.91
CA ALA A 135 16.63 -2.92 24.64
C ALA A 135 16.58 -2.45 23.18
N MET A 136 17.71 -2.02 22.61
CA MET A 136 17.78 -1.65 21.20
C MET A 136 17.52 -2.84 20.25
N TYR A 137 17.96 -4.05 20.59
CA TYR A 137 17.67 -5.25 19.80
C TYR A 137 16.18 -5.57 19.81
N GLU A 138 15.55 -5.52 20.99
CA GLU A 138 14.10 -5.72 21.12
C GLU A 138 13.30 -4.64 20.36
N LEU A 139 13.79 -3.39 20.36
CA LEU A 139 13.19 -2.32 19.55
C LEU A 139 13.26 -2.62 18.05
N ALA A 140 14.37 -3.18 17.57
CA ALA A 140 14.51 -3.56 16.17
C ALA A 140 13.51 -4.67 15.79
N GLU A 141 13.43 -5.73 16.59
CA GLU A 141 12.48 -6.83 16.37
C GLU A 141 11.03 -6.34 16.39
N SER A 142 10.64 -5.58 17.41
CA SER A 142 9.30 -4.96 17.48
C SER A 142 9.03 -3.99 16.31
N GLY A 143 10.06 -3.32 15.83
CA GLY A 143 10.00 -2.46 14.65
C GLY A 143 9.68 -3.24 13.37
N TYR A 144 10.28 -4.42 13.17
CA TYR A 144 9.98 -5.29 12.04
C TYR A 144 8.57 -5.87 12.14
N GLU A 145 8.16 -6.37 13.31
CA GLU A 145 6.79 -6.86 13.51
C GLU A 145 5.75 -5.78 13.22
N TYR A 146 6.01 -4.55 13.66
CA TYR A 146 5.12 -3.44 13.37
C TYR A 146 5.08 -3.11 11.87
N LEU A 147 6.24 -3.07 11.22
CA LEU A 147 6.34 -2.83 9.79
C LEU A 147 5.56 -3.88 9.00
N ASP A 148 5.68 -5.16 9.35
CA ASP A 148 4.97 -6.24 8.67
C ASP A 148 3.46 -6.03 8.71
N GLY A 149 2.93 -5.55 9.83
CA GLY A 149 1.54 -5.13 9.95
C GLY A 149 1.16 -3.97 9.00
N LEU A 150 2.03 -2.97 8.84
CA LEU A 150 1.80 -1.86 7.89
C LEU A 150 1.85 -2.34 6.43
N VAL A 151 2.82 -3.20 6.10
CA VAL A 151 2.99 -3.77 4.76
C VAL A 151 1.79 -4.62 4.39
N ASP A 152 1.28 -5.46 5.29
CA ASP A 152 0.07 -6.27 5.05
C ASP A 152 -1.14 -5.38 4.70
N GLN A 153 -1.35 -4.27 5.42
CA GLN A 153 -2.42 -3.33 5.08
C GLN A 153 -2.25 -2.71 3.69
N SER A 154 -1.04 -2.31 3.31
CA SER A 154 -0.77 -1.77 1.98
C SER A 154 -0.89 -2.82 0.87
N VAL A 155 -0.48 -4.07 1.11
CA VAL A 155 -0.66 -5.17 0.17
C VAL A 155 -2.15 -5.45 -0.04
N ARG A 156 -2.97 -5.45 1.02
CA ARG A 156 -4.42 -5.61 0.92
C ARG A 156 -5.06 -4.50 0.08
N GLY A 157 -4.73 -3.23 0.38
CA GLY A 157 -5.24 -2.09 -0.38
C GLY A 157 -4.83 -2.12 -1.86
N TYR A 158 -3.61 -2.57 -2.15
CA TYR A 158 -3.13 -2.80 -3.52
C TYR A 158 -3.94 -3.90 -4.22
N ALA A 159 -4.08 -5.06 -3.59
CA ALA A 159 -4.77 -6.21 -4.16
C ALA A 159 -6.25 -5.90 -4.45
N GLU A 160 -6.95 -5.23 -3.53
CA GLU A 160 -8.32 -4.79 -3.72
C GLU A 160 -8.47 -3.81 -4.90
N ALA A 161 -7.53 -2.87 -5.03
CA ALA A 161 -7.53 -1.92 -6.13
C ALA A 161 -7.27 -2.59 -7.48
N ALA A 162 -6.31 -3.51 -7.53
CA ALA A 162 -5.99 -4.28 -8.72
C ALA A 162 -7.17 -5.18 -9.13
N ALA A 163 -7.82 -5.85 -8.18
CA ALA A 163 -9.02 -6.66 -8.42
C ALA A 163 -10.19 -5.81 -8.95
N ARG A 164 -10.40 -4.60 -8.38
CA ARG A 164 -11.41 -3.66 -8.86
C ARG A 164 -11.12 -3.19 -10.30
N GLN A 165 -9.88 -2.88 -10.63
CA GLN A 165 -9.48 -2.50 -11.99
C GLN A 165 -9.68 -3.66 -12.99
N ALA A 166 -9.28 -4.89 -12.63
CA ALA A 166 -9.50 -6.07 -13.45
C ALA A 166 -10.99 -6.34 -13.67
N GLY A 167 -11.80 -6.21 -12.62
CA GLY A 167 -13.26 -6.35 -12.69
C GLY A 167 -13.91 -5.29 -13.59
N GLU A 168 -13.47 -4.03 -13.52
CA GLU A 168 -14.00 -2.98 -14.39
C GLU A 168 -13.59 -3.20 -15.86
N ARG A 169 -12.35 -3.62 -16.10
CA ARG A 169 -11.89 -4.00 -17.44
C ARG A 169 -12.74 -5.13 -18.03
N LEU A 170 -13.01 -6.18 -17.25
CA LEU A 170 -13.89 -7.28 -17.69
C LEU A 170 -15.33 -6.81 -17.96
N ARG A 171 -15.87 -5.92 -17.13
CA ARG A 171 -17.21 -5.33 -17.37
C ARG A 171 -17.24 -4.50 -18.65
N GLN A 172 -16.22 -3.68 -18.89
CA GLN A 172 -16.09 -2.91 -20.12
C GLN A 172 -15.95 -3.83 -21.34
N GLN A 173 -15.16 -4.90 -21.25
CA GLN A 173 -15.03 -5.91 -22.30
C GLN A 173 -16.35 -6.63 -22.61
N ARG A 174 -17.13 -7.02 -21.59
CA ARG A 174 -18.47 -7.61 -21.79
C ARG A 174 -19.40 -6.63 -22.50
N ARG A 175 -19.50 -5.39 -22.01
CA ARG A 175 -20.32 -4.33 -22.63
C ARG A 175 -19.93 -4.03 -24.08
N LEU A 176 -18.67 -4.23 -24.42
CA LEU A 176 -18.16 -4.10 -25.79
C LEU A 176 -18.54 -5.32 -26.64
N MET A 177 -18.41 -6.54 -26.11
CA MET A 177 -18.88 -7.76 -26.76
C MET A 177 -20.39 -7.73 -26.99
N ASP A 178 -21.18 -7.28 -26.01
CA ASP A 178 -22.62 -7.15 -26.12
C ASP A 178 -22.97 -6.21 -27.29
N LEU A 179 -22.34 -5.04 -27.39
CA LEU A 179 -22.52 -4.14 -28.54
C LEU A 179 -22.14 -4.77 -29.90
N LEU A 180 -21.04 -5.52 -29.96
CA LEU A 180 -20.60 -6.20 -31.17
C LEU A 180 -21.56 -7.32 -31.61
N LEU A 181 -22.26 -7.94 -30.64
CA LEU A 181 -23.16 -9.06 -30.86
C LEU A 181 -24.63 -8.64 -30.97
N GLU A 182 -25.01 -7.47 -30.45
CA GLU A 182 -26.38 -6.94 -30.45
C GLU A 182 -26.86 -6.46 -31.84
N GLU A 183 -25.99 -6.38 -32.84
CA GLU A 183 -26.32 -5.89 -34.20
C GLU A 183 -27.16 -6.88 -35.05
N GLY A 184 -27.85 -7.84 -34.41
CA GLY A 184 -28.83 -8.73 -35.03
C GLY A 184 -30.26 -8.63 -34.45
N ALA A 185 -30.48 -7.99 -33.30
CA ALA A 185 -31.77 -8.03 -32.61
C ALA A 185 -32.40 -6.63 -32.46
N GLY A 186 -33.04 -6.15 -33.53
CA GLY A 186 -34.06 -5.11 -33.43
C GLY A 186 -33.56 -3.68 -33.66
N ARG A 187 -33.90 -3.18 -34.85
CA ARG A 187 -33.75 -1.82 -35.39
C ARG A 187 -34.42 -0.69 -34.55
N ALA A 188 -34.72 -0.91 -33.27
CA ALA A 188 -35.55 -0.05 -32.44
C ALA A 188 -34.79 0.68 -31.30
N ALA A 189 -33.55 0.29 -30.98
CA ALA A 189 -32.78 0.90 -29.89
C ALA A 189 -31.29 1.12 -30.23
N ALA A 190 -30.95 1.23 -31.50
CA ALA A 190 -29.56 1.50 -31.90
C ALA A 190 -29.16 2.93 -31.49
N PRO A 191 -27.99 3.13 -30.86
CA PRO A 191 -27.44 4.47 -30.66
C PRO A 191 -27.29 5.19 -32.01
N PRO A 192 -27.36 6.54 -32.04
CA PRO A 192 -27.32 7.31 -33.28
C PRO A 192 -26.01 7.13 -34.07
N ASP A 193 -24.95 6.63 -33.43
CA ASP A 193 -23.68 6.25 -34.07
C ASP A 193 -23.05 5.03 -33.36
N PRO A 194 -23.35 3.79 -33.81
CA PRO A 194 -22.83 2.57 -33.20
C PRO A 194 -21.31 2.41 -33.37
N VAL A 195 -20.74 2.94 -34.45
CA VAL A 195 -19.29 2.89 -34.74
C VAL A 195 -18.53 3.79 -33.76
N LYS A 196 -19.04 4.99 -33.49
CA LYS A 196 -18.46 5.88 -32.47
C LYS A 196 -18.57 5.29 -31.08
N ALA A 197 -19.73 4.75 -30.71
CA ALA A 197 -19.92 4.10 -29.40
C ALA A 197 -18.99 2.89 -29.21
N LEU A 198 -18.77 2.10 -30.27
CA LEU A 198 -17.81 1.00 -30.30
C LEU A 198 -16.38 1.51 -30.12
N THR A 199 -15.98 2.53 -30.89
CA THR A 199 -14.63 3.10 -30.86
C THR A 199 -14.31 3.69 -29.49
N GLU A 200 -15.24 4.43 -28.88
CA GLU A 200 -15.07 5.01 -27.53
C GLU A 200 -14.91 3.92 -26.46
N ARG A 201 -15.70 2.84 -26.53
CA ARG A 201 -15.61 1.73 -25.56
C ARG A 201 -14.36 0.87 -25.76
N ALA A 202 -13.96 0.64 -27.02
CA ALA A 202 -12.74 -0.07 -27.35
C ALA A 202 -11.50 0.71 -26.88
N ALA A 203 -11.48 2.02 -27.10
CA ALA A 203 -10.45 2.90 -26.57
C ALA A 203 -10.37 2.85 -25.03
N GLY A 204 -11.52 2.78 -24.35
CA GLY A 204 -11.60 2.66 -22.89
C GLY A 204 -10.90 1.44 -22.27
N ILE A 205 -10.67 0.37 -23.05
CA ILE A 205 -9.94 -0.82 -22.62
C ILE A 205 -8.61 -1.04 -23.36
N GLY A 206 -8.17 -0.04 -24.15
CA GLY A 206 -6.97 -0.13 -24.98
C GLY A 206 -7.08 -1.21 -26.07
N TRP A 207 -8.29 -1.53 -26.51
CA TRP A 207 -8.51 -2.46 -27.62
C TRP A 207 -8.51 -1.70 -28.94
N PRO A 208 -7.51 -1.91 -29.82
CA PRO A 208 -7.58 -1.35 -31.17
C PRO A 208 -8.70 -2.05 -31.93
N VAL A 209 -9.69 -1.28 -32.40
CA VAL A 209 -10.81 -1.83 -33.18
C VAL A 209 -10.25 -2.40 -34.49
N PRO A 210 -10.35 -3.71 -34.75
CA PRO A 210 -9.85 -4.30 -35.99
C PRO A 210 -10.77 -3.96 -37.17
N GLU A 211 -10.19 -3.81 -38.36
CA GLU A 211 -10.95 -3.56 -39.60
C GLU A 211 -11.86 -4.74 -39.99
N ARG A 212 -11.53 -5.95 -39.55
CA ARG A 212 -12.28 -7.18 -39.84
C ARG A 212 -12.40 -8.04 -38.58
N VAL A 213 -13.59 -8.60 -38.38
CA VAL A 213 -13.89 -9.57 -37.32
C VAL A 213 -14.41 -10.84 -37.98
N SER A 214 -14.08 -12.01 -37.43
CA SER A 214 -14.61 -13.30 -37.87
C SER A 214 -15.25 -14.01 -36.67
N VAL A 215 -16.45 -14.56 -36.86
CA VAL A 215 -17.20 -15.26 -35.82
C VAL A 215 -17.10 -16.76 -36.08
N GLY A 216 -16.51 -17.50 -35.13
CA GLY A 216 -16.52 -18.96 -35.11
C GLY A 216 -17.61 -19.47 -34.17
N VAL A 217 -18.55 -20.25 -34.69
CA VAL A 217 -19.59 -20.90 -33.88
C VAL A 217 -19.12 -22.32 -33.55
N LEU A 218 -18.86 -22.58 -32.28
CA LEU A 218 -18.59 -23.93 -31.78
C LEU A 218 -19.91 -24.58 -31.35
N LEU A 219 -20.32 -25.64 -32.04
CA LEU A 219 -21.42 -26.49 -31.59
C LEU A 219 -20.95 -27.25 -30.34
N ARG A 220 -21.66 -27.08 -29.23
CA ARG A 220 -21.46 -27.92 -28.05
C ARG A 220 -21.71 -29.37 -28.47
N PRO A 221 -20.76 -30.32 -28.27
CA PRO A 221 -21.00 -31.71 -28.59
C PRO A 221 -22.22 -32.22 -27.82
N ALA A 222 -23.00 -33.10 -28.45
CA ALA A 222 -24.15 -33.74 -27.83
C ALA A 222 -23.73 -34.36 -26.49
N ARG A 223 -24.60 -34.27 -25.48
CA ARG A 223 -24.34 -34.82 -24.14
C ARG A 223 -24.01 -36.32 -24.14
N ASP A 224 -24.33 -37.03 -25.22
CA ASP A 224 -24.10 -38.46 -25.40
C ASP A 224 -22.66 -38.81 -25.85
N ALA A 225 -21.76 -37.82 -25.94
CA ALA A 225 -20.36 -38.00 -26.35
C ALA A 225 -19.33 -37.89 -25.20
N VAL A 226 -19.77 -37.97 -23.93
CA VAL A 226 -18.89 -38.05 -22.73
C VAL A 226 -19.24 -39.29 -21.92
#